data_AF-A0A810NSE3-F1
#
_entry.id   AF-A0A810NSE3-F1
#
_cell.length_a   1.000
_cell.length_b   1.000
_cell.length_c   1.000
_cell.angle_alpha   90.00
_cell.angle_beta   90.00
_cell.angle_gamma   90.00
#
_symmetry.space_group_name_H-M   'P 1'
#
loop_
_entity.id
_entity.type
_entity.pdbx_description
1 polymer ?
#
loop_
_entity_poly.entity_id
_entity_poly.type
_entity_poly.pdbx_seq_one_letter_code
_entity_poly.pdbx_strand_id
1 'polypeptide(L)'
;MRVLNAGQFAEYARRQIAAADEILTRHGRVAGDLCRCERPWPCPVAASCVSMREHYRARLAVVEATMRLPVVGTARVPRLPVLRRLVGGLVRAVRWEDR
;
A
#
# COMPACT_ATOMS: atom_id res chain seq x y z
N MET A 1 -12.04 -5.19 -18.99
CA MET A 1 -11.58 -5.17 -17.57
C MET A 1 -10.71 -3.94 -17.39
N ARG A 2 -11.10 -2.97 -16.55
CA ARG A 2 -10.32 -1.74 -16.37
C ARG A 2 -9.22 -1.99 -15.35
N VAL A 3 -7.96 -1.79 -15.75
CA VAL A 3 -6.80 -1.91 -14.85
C VAL A 3 -6.71 -0.63 -14.03
N LEU A 4 -6.72 -0.75 -12.70
CA LEU A 4 -6.50 0.37 -11.79
C LEU A 4 -4.99 0.59 -11.63
N ASN A 5 -4.55 1.85 -11.67
CA ASN A 5 -3.20 2.18 -11.23
C ASN A 5 -3.09 2.11 -9.68
N ALA A 6 -1.87 2.19 -9.15
CA ALA A 6 -1.62 2.07 -7.70
C ALA A 6 -2.44 3.06 -6.85
N GLY A 7 -2.54 4.32 -7.28
CA GLY A 7 -3.33 5.34 -6.57
C GLY A 7 -4.83 5.05 -6.60
N GLN A 8 -5.36 4.68 -7.77
CA GLN A 8 -6.77 4.28 -7.94
C GLN A 8 -7.09 3.03 -7.12
N PHE A 9 -6.18 2.06 -7.08
CA PHE A 9 -6.33 0.87 -6.26
C PHE A 9 -6.34 1.22 -4.77
N ALA A 10 -5.42 2.07 -4.31
CA ALA A 10 -5.33 2.45 -2.90
C ALA A 10 -6.60 3.18 -2.43
N GLU A 11 -7.13 4.09 -3.25
CA GLU A 11 -8.41 4.75 -2.97
C GLU A 11 -9.56 3.76 -2.92
N TYR A 12 -9.64 2.87 -3.90
CA TYR A 12 -10.67 1.83 -3.94
C TYR A 12 -10.58 0.90 -2.72
N ALA A 13 -9.40 0.43 -2.36
CA ALA A 13 -9.16 -0.43 -1.20
C ALA A 13 -9.60 0.26 0.10
N ARG A 14 -9.27 1.55 0.28
CA ARG A 14 -9.72 2.33 1.45
C ARG A 14 -11.25 2.42 1.52
N ARG A 15 -11.94 2.64 0.39
CA ARG A 15 -13.41 2.64 0.35
C ARG A 15 -14.01 1.29 0.71
N GLN A 16 -13.42 0.19 0.24
CA GLN A 16 -13.87 -1.17 0.57
C GLN A 16 -13.69 -1.48 2.06
N ILE A 17 -12.54 -1.10 2.64
CA ILE A 17 -12.28 -1.26 4.09
C ILE A 17 -13.30 -0.47 4.90
N ALA A 18 -13.53 0.80 4.57
CA ALA A 18 -14.50 1.65 5.27
C ALA A 18 -15.93 1.09 5.19
N ALA A 19 -16.34 0.59 4.01
CA ALA A 19 -17.64 -0.04 3.83
C ALA A 19 -17.79 -1.33 4.64
N ALA A 20 -16.74 -2.18 4.69
CA ALA A 20 -16.75 -3.37 5.55
C ALA A 20 -16.86 -2.98 7.03
N ASP A 21 -16.08 -2.01 7.49
CA ASP A 21 -16.11 -1.57 8.88
C ASP A 21 -17.49 -1.01 9.25
N GLU A 22 -18.12 -0.20 8.38
CA GLU A 22 -19.49 0.30 8.58
C GLU A 22 -20.49 -0.84 8.72
N ILE A 23 -20.44 -1.85 7.83
CA ILE A 23 -21.33 -3.01 7.91
C ILE A 23 -21.10 -3.74 9.24
N LEU A 24 -19.84 -4.01 9.60
CA LEU A 24 -19.50 -4.75 10.82
C LEU A 24 -20.04 -4.08 12.09
N THR A 25 -20.17 -2.75 12.15
CA THR A 25 -20.77 -2.06 13.31
C THR A 25 -22.23 -2.46 13.58
N ARG A 26 -22.94 -2.94 12.55
CA ARG A 26 -24.36 -3.34 12.65
C ARG A 26 -24.52 -4.82 12.99
N HIS A 27 -23.44 -5.59 13.01
CA HIS A 27 -23.45 -7.03 13.29
C HIS A 27 -23.00 -7.31 14.72
N GLY A 28 -23.60 -8.33 15.33
CA GLY A 28 -23.29 -8.76 16.69
C GLY A 28 -24.26 -9.85 17.12
N ARG A 29 -23.82 -10.71 18.06
CA ARG A 29 -24.67 -11.76 18.63
C ARG A 29 -25.80 -11.13 19.45
N VAL A 30 -27.01 -11.61 19.24
CA VAL A 30 -28.21 -11.32 20.04
C VAL A 30 -28.72 -12.62 20.67
N ALA A 31 -29.83 -12.57 21.39
CA ALA A 31 -30.44 -13.75 22.01
C ALA A 31 -30.73 -14.86 20.97
N GLY A 32 -30.61 -16.13 21.39
CA GLY A 32 -31.02 -17.28 20.57
C GLY A 32 -30.07 -17.64 19.43
N ASP A 33 -28.75 -17.46 19.58
CA ASP A 33 -27.74 -17.79 18.57
C ASP A 33 -27.95 -17.12 17.21
N LEU A 34 -28.58 -15.94 17.21
CA LEU A 34 -28.74 -15.12 16.02
C LEU A 34 -27.80 -13.91 16.06
N CYS A 35 -27.52 -13.39 14.88
CA CYS A 35 -26.95 -12.07 14.68
C CYS A 35 -28.07 -11.02 14.65
N ARG A 36 -27.72 -9.73 14.87
CA ARG A 36 -28.62 -8.58 14.63
C ARG A 36 -29.23 -8.54 13.22
N CYS A 37 -28.62 -9.19 12.25
CA CYS A 37 -29.16 -9.34 10.90
C CYS A 37 -30.03 -10.60 10.72
N GLU A 38 -30.48 -11.20 11.83
CA GLU A 38 -31.40 -12.35 11.90
C GLU A 38 -30.85 -13.68 11.32
N ARG A 39 -29.57 -13.72 10.98
CA ARG A 39 -28.89 -14.95 10.53
C ARG A 39 -28.26 -15.69 11.72
N PRO A 40 -28.07 -17.02 11.63
CA PRO A 40 -27.35 -17.77 12.66
C PRO A 40 -25.98 -17.19 12.96
N TRP A 41 -25.59 -17.25 14.24
CA TRP A 41 -24.26 -16.92 14.72
C TRP A 41 -23.37 -18.18 14.66
N PRO A 42 -22.14 -18.11 14.12
CA PRO A 42 -21.44 -16.93 13.61
C PRO A 42 -22.03 -16.40 12.30
N CYS A 43 -22.18 -15.08 12.20
CA CYS A 43 -22.84 -14.45 11.08
C CYS A 43 -22.01 -14.58 9.79
N PRO A 44 -22.52 -15.22 8.71
CA PRO A 44 -21.77 -15.38 7.47
C PRO A 44 -21.49 -14.04 6.77
N VAL A 45 -22.40 -13.07 6.88
CA VAL A 45 -22.19 -11.72 6.32
C VAL A 45 -21.04 -11.01 7.04
N ALA A 46 -21.01 -11.07 8.37
CA ALA A 46 -19.91 -10.49 9.13
C ALA A 46 -18.58 -11.20 8.79
N ALA A 47 -18.59 -12.53 8.65
CA ALA A 47 -17.41 -13.28 8.26
C ALA A 47 -16.89 -12.87 6.86
N SER A 48 -17.78 -12.70 5.89
CA SER A 48 -17.42 -12.21 4.54
C SER A 48 -16.86 -10.79 4.59
N CYS A 49 -17.46 -9.88 5.37
CA CYS A 49 -16.96 -8.51 5.54
C CYS A 49 -15.58 -8.47 6.21
N VAL A 50 -15.34 -9.31 7.24
CA VAL A 50 -14.01 -9.45 7.86
C VAL A 50 -13.00 -9.94 6.84
N SER A 51 -13.31 -11.00 6.08
CA SER A 51 -12.42 -11.55 5.05
C SER A 51 -12.08 -10.52 3.97
N MET A 52 -13.09 -9.79 3.48
CA MET A 52 -12.90 -8.71 2.50
C MET A 52 -12.02 -7.58 3.06
N ARG A 53 -12.28 -7.15 4.30
CA ARG A 53 -11.49 -6.11 4.96
C ARG A 53 -10.02 -6.51 5.09
N GLU A 54 -9.75 -7.72 5.56
CA GLU A 54 -8.36 -8.20 5.69
C GLU A 54 -7.68 -8.36 4.32
N HIS A 55 -8.42 -8.82 3.30
CA HIS A 55 -7.92 -8.87 1.92
C HIS A 55 -7.44 -7.50 1.42
N TYR A 56 -8.26 -6.46 1.56
CA TYR A 56 -7.87 -5.12 1.10
C TYR A 56 -6.80 -4.48 1.98
N ARG A 57 -6.78 -4.73 3.30
CA ARG A 57 -5.70 -4.28 4.18
C ARG A 57 -4.36 -4.85 3.75
N ALA A 58 -4.29 -6.15 3.50
CA ALA A 58 -3.07 -6.81 3.05
C ALA A 58 -2.59 -6.23 1.71
N ARG A 59 -3.50 -6.05 0.74
CA ARG A 59 -3.12 -5.51 -0.58
C ARG A 59 -2.76 -4.03 -0.54
N LEU A 60 -3.44 -3.24 0.28
CA LEU A 60 -3.11 -1.84 0.48
C LEU A 60 -1.69 -1.70 1.06
N ALA A 61 -1.34 -2.51 2.06
CA ALA A 61 -0.01 -2.53 2.64
C ALA A 61 1.08 -2.85 1.60
N VAL A 62 0.84 -3.81 0.70
CA VAL A 62 1.77 -4.13 -0.39
C VAL A 62 1.92 -2.96 -1.36
N VAL A 63 0.81 -2.31 -1.74
CA VAL A 63 0.86 -1.16 -2.64
C VAL A 63 1.58 0.01 -2.00
N GLU A 64 1.28 0.34 -0.74
CA GLU A 64 1.93 1.42 0.00
C GLU A 64 3.43 1.16 0.19
N ALA A 65 3.83 -0.09 0.45
CA ALA A 65 5.25 -0.47 0.56
C ALA A 65 6.01 -0.41 -0.78
N THR A 66 5.31 -0.53 -1.91
CA THR A 66 5.92 -0.53 -3.25
C THR A 66 5.80 0.81 -3.99
N MET A 67 5.01 1.75 -3.48
CA MET A 67 4.93 3.10 -4.02
C MET A 67 6.23 3.86 -3.75
N ARG A 68 6.86 4.40 -4.80
CA ARG A 68 8.03 5.27 -4.66
C ARG A 68 7.63 6.54 -3.91
N LEU A 69 8.38 6.88 -2.86
CA LEU A 69 8.24 8.15 -2.18
C LEU A 69 8.50 9.29 -3.18
N PRO A 70 7.67 10.34 -3.23
CA PRO A 70 8.00 11.52 -4.01
C PRO A 70 9.29 12.10 -3.45
N VAL A 71 10.28 12.34 -4.32
CA VAL A 71 11.51 13.04 -3.95
C VAL A 71 11.13 14.48 -3.63
N VAL A 72 10.93 14.80 -2.35
CA VAL A 72 10.77 16.18 -1.88
C VAL A 72 12.16 16.80 -1.80
N GLY A 73 12.66 17.26 -2.94
CA GLY A 73 13.97 17.90 -3.03
C GLY A 73 13.91 19.37 -2.64
N THR A 74 14.15 19.72 -1.37
CA THR A 74 14.69 21.05 -0.99
C THR A 74 16.21 21.01 -0.78
N ALA A 75 16.83 19.84 -0.91
CA ALA A 75 18.27 19.71 -0.85
C ALA A 75 18.89 20.50 -2.01
N ARG A 76 19.45 21.68 -1.70
CA ARG A 76 20.44 22.34 -2.56
C ARG A 76 21.57 21.33 -2.75
N VAL A 77 21.57 20.67 -3.90
CA VAL A 77 22.73 19.90 -4.35
C VAL A 77 23.91 20.88 -4.29
N PRO A 78 24.95 20.63 -3.47
CA PRO A 78 26.13 21.49 -3.49
C PRO A 78 26.66 21.48 -4.92
N ARG A 79 26.71 22.65 -5.55
CA ARG A 79 27.42 22.79 -6.82
C ARG A 79 28.88 22.52 -6.51
N LEU A 80 29.33 21.28 -6.73
CA LEU A 80 30.74 20.99 -6.78
C LEU A 80 31.34 21.92 -7.84
N PRO A 81 32.36 22.72 -7.52
CA PRO A 81 33.03 23.51 -8.53
C PRO A 81 33.52 22.54 -9.60
N VAL A 82 33.13 22.77 -10.84
CA VAL A 82 33.68 22.06 -12.00
C VAL A 82 35.17 22.39 -12.00
N LEU A 83 35.98 21.50 -11.40
CA LEU A 83 37.41 21.49 -11.61
C LEU A 83 37.59 21.15 -13.08
N ARG A 84 37.71 22.22 -13.88
CA ARG A 84 38.13 22.17 -15.26
C ARG A 84 39.54 21.59 -15.25
N ARG A 85 39.64 20.25 -15.27
CA ARG A 85 40.89 19.52 -15.47
C ARG A 85 41.44 19.97 -16.81
N LEU A 86 42.37 20.92 -16.75
CA LEU A 86 43.49 20.88 -17.65
C LEU A 86 44.29 19.62 -17.32
N VAL A 87 44.89 19.07 -18.37
CA VAL A 87 45.85 17.96 -18.39
C VAL A 87 45.22 16.58 -18.49
N GLY A 88 45.39 16.00 -19.69
CA GLY A 88 45.10 14.62 -20.01
C GLY A 88 45.85 13.64 -19.10
N GLY A 89 45.22 12.51 -18.81
CA GLY A 89 45.81 11.49 -17.97
C GLY A 89 44.77 10.47 -17.52
N LEU A 90 44.70 9.38 -18.29
CA LEU A 90 44.16 8.05 -17.98
C LEU A 90 42.95 7.95 -17.03
N VAL A 91 41.79 7.69 -17.63
CA VAL A 91 40.68 7.00 -16.96
C VAL A 91 41.10 5.54 -16.78
N ARG A 92 41.44 5.14 -15.55
CA ARG A 92 41.58 3.73 -15.19
C ARG A 92 40.21 3.22 -14.78
N ALA A 93 39.65 2.32 -15.58
CA ALA A 93 38.38 1.65 -15.30
C ALA A 93 38.49 0.85 -13.98
N VAL A 94 37.58 1.11 -13.05
CA VAL A 94 37.41 0.28 -11.84
C VAL A 94 36.57 -0.92 -12.23
N ARG A 95 37.18 -2.09 -12.16
CA ARG A 95 36.58 -3.42 -12.34
C ARG A 95 35.73 -3.71 -11.10
N TRP A 96 34.45 -4.03 -11.30
CA TRP A 96 33.59 -4.55 -10.24
C TRP A 96 33.86 -6.05 -10.10
N GLU A 97 34.22 -6.50 -8.90
CA GLU A 97 34.30 -7.91 -8.55
C GLU A 97 33.11 -8.26 -7.66
N ASP A 98 32.20 -9.04 -8.24
CA ASP A 98 31.12 -9.74 -7.59
C ASP A 98 31.66 -10.68 -6.50
N ARG A 99 30.95 -10.75 -5.38
CA ARG A 99 31.04 -11.85 -4.41
C ARG A 99 29.79 -12.70 -4.49
#